data_AF-A0A8C7WVJ6-F1
#
_entry.id   AF-A0A8C7WVJ6-F1
#
_cell.length_a   1.000
_cell.length_b   1.000
_cell.length_c   1.000
_cell.angle_alpha   90.00
_cell.angle_beta   90.00
_cell.angle_gamma   90.00
#
_symmetry.space_group_name_H-M   'P 1'
#
loop_
_entity.id
_entity.type
_entity.pdbx_description
1 polymer ?
#
loop_
_entity_poly.entity_id
_entity_poly.type
_entity_poly.pdbx_seq_one_letter_code
_entity_poly.pdbx_strand_id
1 'polypeptide(L)' 'KCKLLLLWLLGACGWLCTCFCVLTPSFPAARCLQPVRTGSCRAAFPRFFYNASSGSCSSFIYGGCDGNDNNFESHREQ' A
#
# COMPACT_ATOMS: atom_id res chain seq x y z
N LYS A 1 -9.54 -8.49 -7.94
CA LYS A 1 -10.85 -9.19 -8.02
C LYS A 1 -10.75 -10.48 -7.19
N CYS A 2 -11.01 -10.41 -5.88
CA CYS A 2 -10.96 -11.59 -5.03
C CYS A 2 -12.33 -12.28 -5.07
N LYS A 3 -12.36 -13.53 -5.54
CA LYS A 3 -13.58 -14.31 -5.71
C LYS A 3 -13.97 -14.88 -4.33
N LEU A 4 -15.09 -14.36 -3.82
CA LEU A 4 -15.83 -14.87 -2.68
C LEU A 4 -16.29 -16.30 -3.01
N LEU A 5 -15.63 -17.33 -2.46
CA LEU A 5 -16.17 -18.68 -2.47
C LEU A 5 -16.88 -18.94 -1.14
N LEU A 6 -18.20 -18.93 -1.25
CA LEU A 6 -19.22 -19.16 -0.26
C LEU A 6 -19.06 -20.57 0.34
N LEU A 7 -18.59 -20.67 1.59
CA LEU A 7 -18.71 -21.90 2.39
C LEU A 7 -19.77 -21.71 3.46
N TRP A 8 -20.94 -22.14 3.04
CA TRP A 8 -22.18 -22.50 3.70
C TRP A 8 -22.10 -23.03 5.13
N LEU A 9 -23.07 -22.54 5.93
CA LEU A 9 -23.76 -23.26 7.01
C LEU A 9 -22.93 -23.56 8.27
N LEU A 10 -22.94 -22.63 9.22
CA LEU A 10 -23.51 -22.81 10.58
C LEU A 10 -23.41 -21.49 11.33
N GLY A 11 -24.50 -21.14 12.00
CA GLY A 11 -24.86 -19.77 12.35
C GLY A 11 -24.01 -19.10 13.43
N ALA A 12 -23.76 -17.82 13.20
CA ALA A 12 -23.80 -16.77 14.21
C ALA A 12 -24.07 -15.43 13.51
N CYS A 13 -25.32 -14.99 13.52
CA CYS A 13 -25.70 -13.63 13.19
C CYS A 13 -25.42 -12.78 14.44
N GLY A 14 -24.46 -11.85 14.38
CA GLY A 14 -24.09 -11.06 15.56
C GLY A 14 -23.00 -10.03 15.30
N TRP A 15 -23.37 -8.90 14.70
CA TRP A 15 -23.17 -7.57 15.28
C TRP A 15 -21.82 -7.18 15.91
N LEU A 16 -20.69 -7.68 15.42
CA LEU A 16 -19.40 -7.06 15.66
C LEU A 16 -18.65 -6.90 14.34
N CYS A 17 -19.05 -5.84 13.64
CA CYS A 17 -18.20 -5.10 12.70
C CYS A 17 -17.05 -4.41 13.49
N THR A 18 -16.33 -5.17 14.31
CA THR A 18 -15.21 -4.67 15.09
C THR A 18 -14.00 -5.57 14.85
N CYS A 19 -13.04 -5.00 14.14
CA CYS A 19 -11.62 -5.32 14.30
C CYS A 19 -11.10 -6.71 13.90
N PHE A 20 -11.46 -7.21 12.72
CA PHE A 20 -10.47 -8.01 11.95
C PHE A 20 -9.47 -7.12 11.17
N CYS A 21 -9.78 -5.83 10.98
CA CYS A 21 -8.86 -4.86 10.37
C CYS A 21 -7.65 -4.47 11.24
N VAL A 22 -7.67 -4.72 12.56
CA VAL A 22 -6.59 -4.28 13.46
C VAL A 22 -5.53 -5.38 13.67
N LEU A 23 -5.86 -6.64 13.38
CA LEU A 23 -4.98 -7.80 13.61
C LEU A 23 -4.38 -8.41 12.34
N THR A 24 -4.64 -7.82 11.18
CA THR A 24 -3.78 -8.05 10.01
C THR A 24 -3.16 -6.72 9.64
N PRO A 25 -1.84 -6.51 9.88
CA PRO A 25 -1.11 -5.51 9.13
C PRO A 25 -1.00 -6.08 7.71
N SER A 26 -2.13 -6.05 6.99
CA SER A 26 -2.11 -6.33 5.57
C SER A 26 -1.11 -5.32 5.00
N PHE A 27 -0.13 -5.88 4.33
CA PHE A 27 1.06 -5.23 3.81
C PHE A 27 0.88 -3.90 3.03
N PRO A 28 -0.31 -3.48 2.51
CA PRO A 28 -0.43 -2.20 1.81
C PRO A 28 -0.21 -0.96 2.69
N ALA A 29 -0.76 -0.92 3.91
CA ALA A 29 -0.70 0.29 4.72
C ALA A 29 0.74 0.60 5.17
N ALA A 30 1.49 -0.42 5.60
CA ALA A 30 2.85 -0.23 6.07
C ALA A 30 3.80 0.25 4.96
N ARG A 31 3.68 -0.25 3.72
CA ARG A 31 4.50 0.20 2.59
C ARG A 31 4.12 1.60 2.10
N CYS A 32 2.83 1.89 1.99
CA CYS A 32 2.35 3.17 1.44
C CYS A 32 2.62 4.34 2.38
N LEU A 33 2.80 4.09 3.69
CA LEU A 33 3.06 5.13 4.69
C LEU A 33 4.55 5.38 4.94
N GLN A 34 5.46 4.68 4.25
CA GLN A 34 6.88 4.98 4.34
C GLN A 34 7.19 6.36 3.73
N PRO A 35 8.18 7.11 4.25
CA PRO A 35 8.60 8.36 3.64
C PRO A 35 9.18 8.12 2.25
N VAL A 36 9.11 9.09 1.35
CA VAL A 36 9.76 8.98 0.03
C VAL A 36 11.27 8.78 0.19
N ARG A 37 11.87 7.90 -0.64
CA ARG A 37 13.31 7.63 -0.59
C ARG A 37 13.92 7.60 -2.00
N THR A 38 14.69 8.64 -2.34
CA THR A 38 15.42 8.72 -3.60
C THR A 38 16.56 7.71 -3.69
N GLY A 39 17.23 7.41 -2.56
CA GLY A 39 18.37 6.48 -2.53
C GLY A 39 19.71 7.16 -2.86
N SER A 40 20.79 6.36 -2.88
CA SER A 40 22.17 6.87 -3.02
C SER A 40 22.64 7.01 -4.48
N CYS A 41 22.03 6.25 -5.39
CA CYS A 41 22.31 6.31 -6.82
C CYS A 41 21.80 7.61 -7.46
N ARG A 42 22.36 7.95 -8.64
CA ARG A 42 22.15 9.24 -9.32
C ARG A 42 21.42 9.13 -10.67
N ALA A 43 20.72 8.03 -10.92
CA ALA A 43 19.82 7.96 -12.07
C ALA A 43 18.55 8.78 -11.79
N ALA A 44 17.75 9.04 -12.83
CA ALA A 44 16.52 9.83 -12.71
C ALA A 44 15.33 9.01 -13.21
N PHE A 45 14.79 8.14 -12.36
CA PHE A 45 13.60 7.36 -12.67
C PHE A 45 12.34 8.06 -12.15
N PRO A 46 11.40 8.47 -13.01
CA PRO A 46 10.12 8.99 -12.56
C PRO A 46 9.32 7.86 -11.92
N ARG A 47 8.90 8.07 -10.67
CA ARG A 47 8.13 7.11 -9.87
C ARG A 47 7.02 7.82 -9.12
N PHE A 48 6.12 7.04 -8.53
CA PHE A 48 5.02 7.52 -7.71
C PHE A 48 5.17 7.04 -6.27
N PHE A 49 4.63 7.81 -5.34
CA PHE A 49 4.54 7.46 -3.93
C PHE A 49 3.21 7.96 -3.36
N TYR A 50 2.73 7.34 -2.30
CA TYR A 50 1.58 7.81 -1.55
C TYR A 50 2.02 8.86 -0.52
N ASN A 51 1.43 10.06 -0.58
CA ASN A 51 1.62 11.12 0.38
C ASN A 51 0.52 11.08 1.43
N ALA A 52 0.85 10.57 2.61
CA ALA A 52 -0.08 10.48 3.74
C ALA A 52 -0.58 11.84 4.26
N SER A 53 0.17 12.92 4.02
CA SER A 53 -0.21 14.27 4.47
C SER A 53 -1.33 14.84 3.61
N SER A 54 -1.27 14.62 2.29
CA SER A 54 -2.33 15.03 1.35
C SER A 54 -3.38 13.96 1.10
N GLY A 55 -3.14 12.73 1.57
CA GLY A 55 -3.97 11.56 1.28
C GLY A 55 -3.97 11.16 -0.19
N SER A 56 -2.96 11.56 -0.98
CA SER A 56 -2.95 11.43 -2.43
C SER A 56 -1.61 10.95 -2.98
N CYS A 57 -1.62 10.44 -4.21
CA CYS A 57 -0.45 9.90 -4.88
C CYS A 57 0.27 11.01 -5.65
N SER A 58 1.58 11.13 -5.44
CA SER A 58 2.42 12.16 -6.07
C SER A 58 3.62 11.53 -6.76
N SER A 59 4.21 12.22 -7.74
CA SER A 59 5.43 11.76 -8.40
C SER A 59 6.68 12.22 -7.66
N PHE A 60 7.76 11.46 -7.81
CA PHE A 60 9.10 11.80 -7.34
C PHE A 60 10.17 11.18 -8.25
N ILE A 61 11.43 11.59 -8.07
CA ILE A 61 12.56 11.00 -8.76
C ILE A 61 13.25 9.97 -7.86
N TYR A 62 13.32 8.73 -8.36
CA TYR A 62 14.07 7.65 -7.75
C TYR A 62 15.47 7.54 -8.37
N GLY A 63 16.49 7.45 -7.51
CA GLY A 63 17.90 7.40 -7.86
C GLY A 63 18.34 6.10 -8.52
N GLY A 64 17.52 5.04 -8.44
CA GLY A 64 17.79 3.74 -9.07
C GLY A 64 18.27 2.64 -8.12
N CYS A 65 18.67 2.98 -6.90
CA CYS A 65 19.01 2.01 -5.84
C CYS A 65 18.60 2.53 -4.46
N ASP A 66 18.61 1.66 -3.44
CA ASP A 66 18.33 2.01 -2.04
C ASP A 66 16.99 2.71 -1.79
N GLY A 67 15.98 2.39 -2.61
CA GLY A 67 14.61 2.86 -2.40
C GLY A 67 13.92 2.18 -1.22
N ASN A 68 12.63 2.43 -1.06
CA ASN A 68 11.75 1.67 -0.19
C ASN A 68 10.45 1.31 -0.92
N ASP A 69 9.49 0.72 -0.22
CA ASP A 69 8.32 0.12 -0.85
C ASP A 69 7.24 1.14 -1.22
N ASN A 70 7.37 2.40 -0.79
CA ASN A 70 6.57 3.54 -1.26
C ASN A 70 7.14 4.11 -2.58
N ASN A 71 7.31 3.24 -3.56
CA ASN A 71 7.89 3.54 -4.88
C ASN A 71 7.18 2.68 -5.92
N PHE A 72 6.41 3.31 -6.80
CA PHE A 72 5.56 2.66 -7.79
C PHE A 72 5.88 3.18 -9.19
N GLU A 73 5.80 2.33 -10.21
CA GLU A 73 6.06 2.72 -11.60
C GLU A 73 4.85 3.40 -12.22
N SER A 74 3.65 3.04 -11.75
CA SER A 74 2.40 3.63 -12.22
C SER A 74 1.40 3.91 -11.10
N HIS A 75 0.43 4.77 -11.40
CA HIS A 75 -0.72 5.02 -10.52
C HIS A 75 -1.59 3.78 -10.24
N ARG A 76 -1.46 2.70 -11.03
CA ARG A 76 -2.29 1.49 -10.92
C ARG A 76 -1.70 0.39 -10.03
N GLU A 77 -0.45 0.51 -9.62
CA GLU A 77 0.26 -0.47 -8.78
C GLU A 77 0.06 -0.25 -7.27
N GLN A 78 -0.76 0.73 -6.91
CA GLN A 78 -0.95 1.24 -5.55
C GLN A 78 -2.17 0.62 -4.88
#